data_AF-A0A7J4WZG2-F1
#
_entry.id   AF-A0A7J4WZG2-F1
#
_cell.length_a   1.000
_cell.length_b   1.000
_cell.length_c   1.000
_cell.angle_alpha   90.00
_cell.angle_beta   90.00
_cell.angle_gamma   90.00
#
_symmetry.space_group_name_H-M   'P 1'
#
loop_
_entity.id
_entity.type
_entity.pdbx_description
1 polymer ?
#
loop_
_entity_poly.entity_id
_entity_poly.type
_entity_poly.pdbx_seq_one_letter_code
_entity_poly.pdbx_strand_id
1 'polypeptide(L)'
;MDRFDVAYGHVRYGIHDQIARPVTYMTVLRNPYDFVISLYFFAKYVQRDHNMLVAENIVDAVNTVKRLEFDNFYTRTIAGVSPEAPVTEENLQTAIENIDKHFSFIGLAERSRQSFQMFSKIFGLPLRYREENVTPDLIEREFMNFSEVNHEIRKCINLDLILYKYAIKKFWQMDLA
;
A
#
# COMPACT_ATOMS: atom_id res chain seq x y z
N MET A 1 -12.96 21.11 3.31
CA MET A 1 -13.02 19.71 2.81
C MET A 1 -14.45 19.16 2.81
N ASP A 2 -15.39 19.77 3.53
CA ASP A 2 -16.69 19.18 3.88
C ASP A 2 -17.73 19.09 2.74
N ARG A 3 -17.35 19.41 1.50
CA ARG A 3 -18.18 19.28 0.29
C ARG A 3 -17.89 18.02 -0.53
N PHE A 4 -16.88 17.23 -0.14
CA PHE A 4 -16.45 16.03 -0.87
C PHE A 4 -16.80 14.78 -0.08
N ASP A 5 -17.41 13.80 -0.75
CA ASP A 5 -17.80 12.53 -0.11
C ASP A 5 -16.66 11.50 -0.04
N VAL A 6 -15.69 11.62 -0.96
CA VAL A 6 -14.53 10.74 -1.04
C VAL A 6 -13.28 11.56 -1.33
N ALA A 7 -12.22 11.34 -0.55
CA ALA A 7 -10.87 11.82 -0.83
C ALA A 7 -9.95 10.61 -0.97
N TYR A 8 -9.10 10.59 -2.01
CA TYR A 8 -8.22 9.46 -2.31
C TYR A 8 -6.86 9.93 -2.83
N GLY A 9 -5.86 9.07 -2.74
CA GLY A 9 -4.46 9.35 -3.08
C GLY A 9 -3.51 8.89 -1.99
N HIS A 10 -2.28 9.41 -1.96
CA HIS A 10 -1.32 9.15 -0.89
C HIS A 10 -1.65 9.94 0.39
N VAL A 11 -2.78 9.60 0.99
CA VAL A 11 -3.31 10.23 2.20
C VAL A 11 -2.93 9.38 3.40
N ARG A 12 -2.23 9.98 4.36
CA ARG A 12 -1.87 9.33 5.62
C ARG A 12 -3.01 9.44 6.63
N TYR A 13 -3.07 8.48 7.56
CA TYR A 13 -3.95 8.57 8.72
C TYR A 13 -3.70 9.88 9.48
N GLY A 14 -4.77 10.50 9.97
CA GLY A 14 -4.72 11.79 10.67
C GLY A 14 -5.41 12.94 9.93
N ILE A 15 -5.64 12.83 8.61
CA ILE A 15 -6.31 13.91 7.85
C ILE A 15 -7.71 14.27 8.38
N HIS A 16 -8.38 13.32 9.04
CA HIS A 16 -9.66 13.52 9.69
C HIS A 16 -9.69 14.63 10.74
N ASP A 17 -8.55 14.95 11.36
CA ASP A 17 -8.46 16.03 12.37
C ASP A 17 -8.78 17.41 11.76
N GLN A 18 -8.73 17.53 10.44
CA GLN A 18 -9.05 18.75 9.68
C GLN A 18 -10.46 18.74 9.08
N ILE A 19 -11.27 17.73 9.38
CA ILE A 19 -12.60 17.52 8.80
C ILE A 19 -13.64 17.57 9.92
N ALA A 20 -14.65 18.43 9.78
CA ALA A 20 -15.61 18.68 10.86
C ALA A 20 -16.67 17.57 11.00
N ARG A 21 -16.83 16.73 9.99
CA ARG A 21 -17.81 15.64 9.93
C ARG A 21 -17.18 14.27 10.23
N PRO A 22 -17.96 13.27 10.66
CA PRO A 22 -17.47 11.90 10.80
C PRO A 22 -16.86 11.40 9.49
N VAL A 23 -15.75 10.69 9.60
CA VAL A 23 -15.10 10.05 8.45
C VAL A 23 -14.75 8.60 8.81
N THR A 24 -14.62 7.79 7.77
CA THR A 24 -14.05 6.46 7.89
C THR A 24 -12.96 6.30 6.85
N TYR A 25 -11.99 5.45 7.15
CA TYR A 25 -10.90 5.14 6.24
C TYR A 25 -11.21 3.85 5.47
N MET A 26 -10.71 3.81 4.25
CA MET A 26 -10.78 2.63 3.40
C MET A 26 -9.44 2.48 2.68
N THR A 27 -8.97 1.26 2.51
CA THR A 27 -7.72 1.00 1.79
C THR A 27 -7.77 -0.34 1.06
N VAL A 28 -6.85 -0.51 0.12
CA VAL A 28 -6.56 -1.79 -0.53
C VAL A 28 -5.05 -2.00 -0.42
N LEU A 29 -4.65 -3.12 0.18
CA LEU A 29 -3.24 -3.48 0.31
C LEU A 29 -2.88 -4.56 -0.72
N ARG A 30 -1.60 -4.64 -1.05
CA ARG A 30 -0.99 -5.70 -1.86
C ARG A 30 0.11 -6.36 -1.05
N ASN A 31 0.47 -7.61 -1.35
CA ASN A 31 1.67 -8.22 -0.80
C ASN A 31 2.84 -7.23 -0.84
N PRO A 32 3.46 -6.91 0.31
CA PRO A 32 4.51 -5.89 0.39
C PRO A 32 5.67 -6.11 -0.59
N TYR A 33 6.07 -7.35 -0.87
CA TYR A 33 7.09 -7.63 -1.89
C TYR A 33 6.60 -7.23 -3.29
N ASP A 34 5.41 -7.67 -3.66
CA ASP A 34 4.84 -7.38 -4.98
C ASP A 34 4.56 -5.87 -5.14
N PHE A 35 4.25 -5.16 -4.06
CA PHE A 35 4.11 -3.71 -4.05
C PHE A 35 5.42 -3.02 -4.38
N VAL A 36 6.52 -3.35 -3.67
CA VAL A 36 7.84 -2.76 -3.91
C VAL A 36 8.34 -3.04 -5.33
N ILE A 37 8.20 -4.29 -5.80
CA ILE A 37 8.59 -4.68 -7.16
C ILE A 37 7.77 -3.92 -8.20
N SER A 38 6.45 -3.86 -8.01
CA SER A 38 5.56 -3.14 -8.93
C SER A 38 5.85 -1.65 -8.97
N LEU A 39 6.12 -1.04 -7.81
CA LEU A 39 6.48 0.36 -7.70
C LEU A 39 7.78 0.66 -8.42
N TYR A 40 8.81 -0.17 -8.22
CA TYR A 40 10.10 -0.03 -8.90
C TYR A 40 9.92 0.04 -10.42
N PHE A 41 9.24 -0.96 -10.99
CA PHE A 41 9.02 -1.01 -12.44
C PHE A 41 8.13 0.12 -12.94
N PHE A 42 7.07 0.48 -12.20
CA PHE A 42 6.20 1.59 -12.57
C PHE A 42 6.95 2.93 -12.56
N ALA A 43 7.74 3.20 -11.51
CA ALA A 43 8.51 4.42 -11.39
C ALA A 43 9.60 4.51 -12.47
N LYS A 44 10.33 3.41 -12.74
CA LYS A 44 11.40 3.36 -13.75
C LYS A 44 10.86 3.48 -15.18
N TYR A 45 9.85 2.69 -15.54
CA TYR A 45 9.43 2.54 -16.94
C TYR A 45 8.22 3.35 -17.36
N VAL A 46 7.31 3.65 -16.43
CA VAL A 46 6.09 4.42 -16.73
C VAL A 46 6.28 5.89 -16.35
N GLN A 47 6.69 6.16 -15.12
CA GLN A 47 6.90 7.54 -14.65
C GLN A 47 8.21 8.13 -15.14
N ARG A 48 9.19 7.28 -15.49
CA ARG A 48 10.56 7.69 -15.85
C ARG A 48 11.20 8.54 -14.76
N ASP A 49 10.99 8.14 -13.50
CA ASP A 49 11.59 8.77 -12.32
C ASP A 49 13.12 8.74 -12.45
N HIS A 50 13.75 9.90 -12.31
CA HIS A 50 15.19 10.04 -12.56
C HIS A 50 16.03 9.13 -11.66
N ASN A 51 15.69 9.04 -10.37
CA ASN A 51 16.47 8.24 -9.42
C ASN A 51 16.31 6.75 -9.71
N MET A 52 15.12 6.30 -10.11
CA MET A 52 14.87 4.92 -10.52
C MET A 52 15.53 4.54 -11.84
N LEU A 53 15.69 5.50 -12.76
CA LEU A 53 16.40 5.31 -14.02
C LEU A 53 17.91 5.20 -13.84
N VAL A 54 18.46 5.92 -12.86
CA VAL A 54 19.89 5.85 -12.51
C VAL A 54 20.23 4.58 -11.75
N ALA A 55 19.28 4.04 -10.97
CA ALA A 55 19.47 2.78 -10.27
C ALA A 55 19.68 1.60 -11.25
N GLU A 56 20.72 0.81 -11.01
CA GLU A 56 21.11 -0.28 -11.92
C GLU A 56 20.01 -1.35 -12.02
N ASN A 57 19.45 -1.72 -10.87
CA ASN A 57 18.41 -2.72 -10.72
C ASN A 57 17.61 -2.43 -9.43
N ILE A 58 16.63 -3.28 -9.11
CA ILE A 58 15.80 -3.09 -7.91
C ILE A 58 16.59 -3.16 -6.59
N VAL A 59 17.65 -3.98 -6.51
CA VAL A 59 18.48 -4.11 -5.30
C VAL A 59 19.21 -2.82 -5.02
N ASP A 60 19.81 -2.22 -6.05
CA ASP A 60 20.40 -0.89 -5.95
C ASP A 60 19.32 0.14 -5.54
N ALA A 61 18.18 0.14 -6.24
CA ALA A 61 17.12 1.12 -5.99
C ALA A 61 16.59 1.12 -4.55
N VAL A 62 16.32 -0.05 -3.95
CA VAL A 62 15.81 -0.14 -2.57
C VAL A 62 16.85 0.31 -1.53
N ASN A 63 18.14 0.25 -1.87
CA ASN A 63 19.24 0.62 -0.98
C ASN A 63 19.68 2.09 -1.15
N THR A 64 19.53 2.67 -2.34
CA THR A 64 20.09 3.99 -2.66
C THR A 64 19.03 5.07 -2.89
N VAL A 65 17.83 4.70 -3.36
CA VAL A 65 16.76 5.66 -3.67
C VAL A 65 15.92 5.95 -2.43
N LYS A 66 16.02 7.18 -1.91
CA LYS A 66 15.26 7.63 -0.74
C LYS A 66 13.80 7.86 -1.08
N ARG A 67 12.95 6.86 -0.83
CA ARG A 67 11.50 6.92 -0.98
C ARG A 67 10.80 6.36 0.23
N LEU A 68 9.72 7.01 0.66
CA LEU A 68 8.91 6.54 1.79
C LEU A 68 8.24 5.20 1.49
N GLU A 69 7.99 4.93 0.21
CA GLU A 69 7.41 3.68 -0.24
C GLU A 69 8.36 2.47 -0.08
N PHE A 70 9.66 2.73 0.15
CA PHE A 70 10.69 1.73 0.49
C PHE A 70 11.03 1.72 1.99
N ASP A 71 10.13 2.23 2.85
CA ASP A 71 10.31 2.19 4.30
C ASP A 71 8.97 2.01 5.03
N ASN A 72 8.61 0.74 5.22
CA ASN A 72 7.41 0.25 5.90
C ASN A 72 6.18 1.13 5.60
N PHE A 73 5.94 1.34 4.31
CA PHE A 73 5.00 2.32 3.79
C PHE A 73 3.58 2.14 4.30
N TYR A 74 3.10 0.90 4.40
CA TYR A 74 1.76 0.63 4.90
C TYR A 74 1.64 1.00 6.37
N THR A 75 2.62 0.56 7.18
CA THR A 75 2.69 0.86 8.61
C THR A 75 2.77 2.37 8.83
N ARG A 76 3.68 3.05 8.13
CA ARG A 76 3.84 4.51 8.13
C ARG A 76 2.53 5.22 7.83
N THR A 77 1.87 4.84 6.74
CA THR A 77 0.68 5.53 6.24
C THR A 77 -0.52 5.32 7.14
N ILE A 78 -0.74 4.09 7.60
CA ILE A 78 -1.90 3.71 8.42
C ILE A 78 -1.72 4.17 9.88
N ALA A 79 -0.50 4.24 10.39
CA ALA A 79 -0.22 4.81 11.70
C ALA A 79 -0.17 6.36 11.70
N GLY A 80 -0.06 7.00 10.53
CA GLY A 80 0.00 8.46 10.42
C GLY A 80 1.39 9.04 10.72
N VAL A 81 2.45 8.24 10.55
CA VAL A 81 3.83 8.66 10.86
C VAL A 81 4.30 9.76 9.89
N SER A 82 5.02 10.76 10.41
CA SER A 82 5.61 11.84 9.61
C SER A 82 6.67 11.30 8.64
N PRO A 83 6.83 11.86 7.43
CA PRO A 83 7.87 11.45 6.48
C PRO A 83 9.29 11.40 7.05
N GLU A 84 9.62 12.29 7.98
CA GLU A 84 10.94 12.46 8.57
C GLU A 84 11.20 11.49 9.74
N ALA A 85 10.14 10.90 10.30
CA ALA A 85 10.25 10.02 11.45
C ALA A 85 10.49 8.56 11.02
N PRO A 86 11.31 7.79 11.78
CA PRO A 86 11.47 6.37 11.54
C PRO A 86 10.18 5.61 11.87
N VAL A 87 9.93 4.50 11.16
CA VAL A 87 8.83 3.59 11.50
C VAL A 87 9.30 2.59 12.56
N THR A 88 8.54 2.45 13.63
CA THR A 88 8.85 1.55 14.76
C THR A 88 7.78 0.47 14.96
N GLU A 89 8.08 -0.52 15.81
CA GLU A 89 7.08 -1.52 16.23
C GLU A 89 5.88 -0.90 16.95
N GLU A 90 6.05 0.21 17.66
CA GLU A 90 4.92 0.94 18.25
C GLU A 90 4.01 1.49 17.16
N ASN A 91 4.57 1.99 16.05
CA ASN A 91 3.77 2.42 14.91
C ASN A 91 3.01 1.26 14.26
N LEU A 92 3.57 0.04 14.25
CA LEU A 92 2.83 -1.14 13.80
C LEU A 92 1.59 -1.40 14.68
N GLN A 93 1.71 -1.28 16.00
CA GLN A 93 0.56 -1.41 16.90
C GLN A 93 -0.46 -0.30 16.66
N THR A 94 0.00 0.96 16.53
CA THR A 94 -0.88 2.08 16.16
C THR A 94 -1.61 1.82 14.84
N ALA A 95 -0.94 1.29 13.82
CA ALA A 95 -1.56 0.96 12.54
C ALA A 95 -2.65 -0.10 12.69
N ILE A 96 -2.40 -1.16 13.48
CA ILE A 96 -3.38 -2.22 13.77
C ILE A 96 -4.60 -1.63 14.51
N GLU A 97 -4.37 -0.80 15.52
CA GLU A 97 -5.46 -0.15 16.25
C GLU A 97 -6.28 0.79 15.36
N ASN A 98 -5.61 1.55 14.49
CA ASN A 98 -6.28 2.44 13.56
C ASN A 98 -7.17 1.67 12.59
N ILE A 99 -6.68 0.53 12.07
CA ILE A 99 -7.47 -0.40 11.26
C ILE A 99 -8.74 -0.81 12.00
N ASP A 100 -8.62 -1.25 13.26
CA ASP A 100 -9.76 -1.75 14.02
C ASP A 100 -10.80 -0.70 14.34
N LYS A 101 -10.35 0.52 14.65
CA LYS A 101 -11.21 1.60 15.13
C LYS A 101 -11.82 2.42 13.99
N HIS A 102 -11.08 2.61 12.89
CA HIS A 102 -11.40 3.67 11.92
C HIS A 102 -11.53 3.19 10.47
N PHE A 103 -11.05 2.00 10.12
CA PHE A 103 -11.15 1.49 8.75
C PHE A 103 -12.42 0.64 8.58
N SER A 104 -13.41 1.16 7.84
CA SER A 104 -14.61 0.40 7.50
C SER A 104 -14.36 -0.62 6.39
N PHE A 105 -13.22 -0.54 5.69
CA PHE A 105 -12.88 -1.44 4.59
C PHE A 105 -11.37 -1.60 4.43
N ILE A 106 -10.96 -2.86 4.25
CA ILE A 106 -9.62 -3.23 3.80
C ILE A 106 -9.76 -4.26 2.70
N GLY A 107 -9.34 -3.92 1.49
CA GLY A 107 -9.26 -4.83 0.35
C GLY A 107 -7.87 -5.41 0.14
N LEU A 108 -7.79 -6.42 -0.73
CA LEU A 108 -6.54 -7.03 -1.20
C LEU A 108 -6.44 -6.92 -2.73
N ALA A 109 -5.31 -6.43 -3.24
CA ALA A 109 -5.08 -6.28 -4.68
C ALA A 109 -5.11 -7.63 -5.42
N GLU A 110 -4.64 -8.70 -4.78
CA GLU A 110 -4.64 -10.09 -5.27
C GLU A 110 -6.05 -10.69 -5.32
N ARG A 111 -7.02 -10.02 -4.69
CA ARG A 111 -8.45 -10.34 -4.70
C ARG A 111 -9.23 -9.13 -5.18
N SER A 112 -8.74 -8.47 -6.23
CA SER A 112 -9.30 -7.20 -6.74
C SER A 112 -10.80 -7.28 -7.04
N ARG A 113 -11.27 -8.36 -7.68
CA ARG A 113 -12.69 -8.58 -7.98
C ARG A 113 -13.53 -8.69 -6.71
N GLN A 114 -13.09 -9.50 -5.73
CA GLN A 114 -13.80 -9.65 -4.45
C GLN A 114 -13.78 -8.34 -3.66
N SER A 115 -12.62 -7.71 -3.54
CA SER A 115 -12.45 -6.40 -2.88
C SER A 115 -13.39 -5.36 -3.47
N PHE A 116 -13.49 -5.32 -4.80
CA PHE A 116 -14.36 -4.40 -5.50
C PHE A 116 -15.85 -4.70 -5.31
N GLN A 117 -16.24 -5.98 -5.27
CA GLN A 117 -17.61 -6.39 -4.94
C GLN A 117 -18.00 -5.96 -3.52
N MET A 118 -17.12 -6.18 -2.53
CA MET A 118 -17.33 -5.73 -1.16
C MET A 118 -17.43 -4.20 -1.09
N PHE A 119 -16.51 -3.49 -1.75
CA PHE A 119 -16.52 -2.03 -1.81
C PHE A 119 -17.80 -1.48 -2.45
N SER A 120 -18.27 -2.09 -3.55
CA SER A 120 -19.53 -1.74 -4.21
C SER A 120 -20.75 -1.89 -3.28
N LYS A 121 -20.78 -2.95 -2.44
CA LYS A 121 -21.82 -3.12 -1.43
C LYS A 121 -21.79 -2.00 -0.38
N ILE A 122 -20.61 -1.61 0.08
CA ILE A 122 -20.44 -0.54 1.09
C ILE A 122 -20.98 0.81 0.58
N PHE A 123 -20.73 1.15 -0.69
CA PHE A 123 -21.23 2.40 -1.28
C PHE A 123 -22.67 2.29 -1.80
N GLY A 124 -23.26 1.09 -1.87
CA GLY A 124 -24.58 0.88 -2.45
C GLY A 124 -24.68 1.25 -3.94
N LEU A 125 -23.55 1.29 -4.65
CA LEU A 125 -23.47 1.68 -6.05
C LEU A 125 -22.91 0.54 -6.90
N PRO A 126 -23.49 0.23 -8.06
CA PRO A 126 -22.93 -0.76 -8.98
C PRO A 126 -21.68 -0.19 -9.64
N LEU A 127 -20.52 -0.55 -9.11
CA LEU A 127 -19.24 -0.15 -9.68
C LEU A 127 -18.85 -1.13 -10.81
N ARG A 128 -18.14 -0.65 -11.84
CA ARG A 128 -17.62 -1.49 -12.93
C ARG A 128 -16.14 -1.78 -12.71
N TYR A 129 -15.79 -3.05 -12.59
CA TYR A 129 -14.40 -3.47 -12.46
C TYR A 129 -13.66 -3.24 -13.78
N ARG A 130 -12.49 -2.61 -13.72
CA ARG A 130 -11.54 -2.49 -14.81
C ARG A 130 -10.15 -2.84 -14.30
N GLU A 131 -9.38 -3.51 -15.13
CA GLU A 131 -7.95 -3.71 -14.89
C GLU A 131 -7.22 -2.49 -15.42
N GLU A 132 -6.50 -1.82 -14.53
CA GLU A 132 -5.69 -0.63 -14.81
C GLU A 132 -4.32 -0.80 -14.16
N ASN A 133 -3.31 -0.06 -14.63
CA ASN A 133 -1.93 -0.11 -14.12
C ASN A 133 -1.26 -1.50 -14.22
N VAL A 134 -1.49 -2.20 -15.33
CA VAL A 134 -0.75 -3.42 -15.65
C VAL A 134 0.66 -3.02 -16.10
N THR A 135 1.64 -3.25 -15.24
CA THR A 135 3.05 -3.09 -15.61
C THR A 135 3.37 -4.04 -16.77
N PRO A 136 3.99 -3.56 -17.86
CA PRO A 136 4.41 -4.41 -18.96
C PRO A 136 5.27 -5.59 -18.49
N ASP A 137 5.27 -6.67 -19.26
CA ASP A 137 6.28 -7.71 -19.05
C ASP A 137 7.64 -7.16 -19.44
N LEU A 138 8.61 -7.26 -18.55
CA LEU A 138 9.89 -6.57 -18.67
C LEU A 138 11.01 -7.60 -18.59
N ILE A 139 11.91 -7.56 -19.57
CA ILE A 139 13.11 -8.39 -19.64
C ILE A 139 13.88 -8.35 -18.31
N GLU A 140 14.02 -7.17 -17.70
CA GLU A 140 14.70 -7.04 -16.40
C GLU A 140 14.05 -7.90 -15.29
N ARG A 141 12.73 -8.07 -15.31
CA ARG A 141 12.01 -8.90 -14.36
C ARG A 141 12.29 -10.39 -14.56
N GLU A 142 12.45 -10.83 -15.81
CA GLU A 142 12.72 -12.23 -16.15
C GLU A 142 14.10 -12.70 -15.65
N PHE A 143 15.10 -11.81 -15.69
CA PHE A 143 16.48 -12.12 -15.28
C PHE A 143 16.78 -11.80 -13.81
N MET A 144 15.76 -11.43 -13.04
CA MET A 144 15.90 -11.05 -11.64
C MET A 144 16.24 -12.24 -10.73
N ASN A 145 17.25 -12.08 -9.86
CA ASN A 145 17.50 -13.02 -8.77
C ASN A 145 16.54 -12.77 -7.60
N PHE A 146 15.35 -13.38 -7.65
CA PHE A 146 14.31 -13.17 -6.64
C PHE A 146 14.75 -13.47 -5.19
N SER A 147 15.73 -14.35 -4.98
CA SER A 147 16.24 -14.63 -3.62
C SER A 147 16.93 -13.41 -3.03
N GLU A 148 17.84 -12.80 -3.81
CA GLU A 148 18.57 -11.59 -3.43
C GLU A 148 17.63 -10.39 -3.32
N VAL A 149 16.76 -10.19 -4.32
CA VAL A 149 15.77 -9.11 -4.32
C VAL A 149 14.86 -9.19 -3.10
N ASN A 150 14.31 -10.36 -2.80
CA ASN A 150 13.46 -10.52 -1.62
C ASN A 150 14.25 -10.33 -0.32
N HIS A 151 15.52 -10.74 -0.27
CA HIS A 151 16.34 -10.49 0.91
C HIS A 151 16.50 -8.99 1.19
N GLU A 152 16.79 -8.21 0.16
CA GLU A 152 16.99 -6.76 0.28
C GLU A 152 15.67 -6.03 0.57
N ILE A 153 14.61 -6.33 -0.19
CA ILE A 153 13.28 -5.73 0.04
C ILE A 153 12.82 -5.99 1.48
N ARG A 154 13.02 -7.21 2.01
CA ARG A 154 12.54 -7.58 3.35
C ARG A 154 13.04 -6.63 4.45
N LYS A 155 14.24 -6.05 4.31
CA LYS A 155 14.81 -5.10 5.27
C LYS A 155 13.96 -3.84 5.40
N CYS A 156 13.34 -3.42 4.29
CA CYS A 156 12.53 -2.21 4.15
C CYS A 156 11.06 -2.39 4.53
N ILE A 157 10.54 -3.63 4.52
CA ILE A 157 9.10 -3.93 4.65
C ILE A 157 8.78 -4.89 5.81
N ASN A 158 9.71 -5.08 6.75
CA ASN A 158 9.58 -6.06 7.81
C ASN A 158 8.30 -5.91 8.66
N LEU A 159 7.89 -4.67 8.97
CA LEU A 159 6.66 -4.37 9.71
C LEU A 159 5.44 -4.46 8.81
N ASP A 160 5.56 -4.02 7.56
CA ASP A 160 4.50 -4.16 6.55
C ASP A 160 4.12 -5.62 6.31
N LEU A 161 5.06 -6.57 6.40
CA LEU A 161 4.76 -8.00 6.34
C LEU A 161 3.86 -8.46 7.50
N ILE A 162 4.01 -7.89 8.69
CA ILE A 162 3.19 -8.23 9.86
C ILE A 162 1.81 -7.58 9.69
N LEU A 163 1.77 -6.29 9.34
CA LEU A 163 0.53 -5.56 9.09
C LEU A 163 -0.28 -6.18 7.95
N TYR A 164 0.38 -6.62 6.87
CA TYR A 164 -0.29 -7.25 5.75
C TYR A 164 -0.92 -8.59 6.12
N LYS A 165 -0.25 -9.41 6.96
CA LYS A 165 -0.86 -10.63 7.52
C LYS A 165 -2.11 -10.32 8.35
N TYR A 166 -2.09 -9.21 9.09
CA TYR A 166 -3.26 -8.73 9.82
C TYR A 166 -4.39 -8.31 8.88
N ALA A 167 -4.08 -7.51 7.86
CA ALA A 167 -5.01 -7.07 6.84
C ALA A 167 -5.68 -8.23 6.10
N ILE A 168 -4.93 -9.31 5.78
CA ILE A 168 -5.52 -10.52 5.19
C ILE A 168 -6.59 -11.13 6.11
N LYS A 169 -6.30 -11.25 7.41
CA LYS A 169 -7.28 -11.78 8.38
C LYS A 169 -8.53 -10.90 8.44
N LYS A 170 -8.35 -9.58 8.45
CA LYS A 170 -9.47 -8.61 8.45
C LYS A 170 -10.31 -8.68 7.19
N PHE A 171 -9.68 -8.76 6.02
CA PHE A 171 -10.36 -8.93 4.74
C PHE A 171 -11.31 -10.14 4.76
N TRP A 172 -10.83 -11.31 5.21
CA TRP A 172 -11.66 -12.52 5.26
C TRP A 172 -12.74 -12.49 6.34
N GLN A 173 -12.51 -11.78 7.45
CA GLN A 173 -13.56 -11.56 8.45
C GLN A 173 -14.70 -10.69 7.90
N MET A 174 -14.36 -9.67 7.09
CA MET A 174 -15.34 -8.80 6.43
C MET A 174 -16.11 -9.51 5.31
N ASP A 175 -15.49 -10.46 4.61
CA ASP A 175 -16.15 -11.21 3.52
C ASP A 175 -17.20 -12.22 4.02
N LEU A 176 -17.04 -12.70 5.26
CA LEU A 176 -17.97 -13.63 5.92
C LEU A 176 -19.17 -12.95 6.61
N ALA A 177 -19.12 -11.62 6.78
CA ALA A 177 -20.15 -10.82 7.46
C ALA A 177 -21.24 -10.34 6.48
#